data_AF-A0A845LWT2-F1
#
_entry.id   AF-A0A845LWT2-F1
#
_cell.length_a   1.000
_cell.length_b   1.000
_cell.length_c   1.000
_cell.angle_alpha   90.00
_cell.angle_beta   90.00
_cell.angle_gamma   90.00
#
_symmetry.space_group_name_H-M   'P 1'
#
loop_
_entity.id
_entity.type
_entity.pdbx_description
1 polymer ?
#
loop_
_entity_poly.entity_id
_entity_poly.type
_entity_poly.pdbx_seq_one_letter_code
_entity_poly.pdbx_strand_id
1 'polypeptide(L)'
;MWLIAIAVVLVAAIVLSGPVLSGFLKPASESKSQVETSTLREAIIEDGNLKFAVADVTEQVTLYPYEAGETYMEVIAVKDSSGTIKTALNTCQICYNSGQGYYEQDGSTVVCQNCGNVFNIDDIEVIKGGCNPIPVMPDVKTEDGEFITISDEFLTANAVYFEDWKR
;
A
#
# COMPACT_ATOMS: atom_id res chain seq x y z
N MET A 1 6.95 92.98 -0.08
CA MET A 1 5.58 93.55 -0.05
C MET A 1 4.67 92.51 0.58
N TRP A 2 4.22 92.72 1.83
CA TRP A 2 2.93 92.27 2.42
C TRP A 2 2.59 90.76 2.35
N LEU A 3 1.84 90.09 3.22
CA LEU A 3 1.22 90.28 4.53
C LEU A 3 0.76 88.86 4.97
N ILE A 4 0.43 88.75 6.24
CA ILE A 4 -0.02 87.57 7.00
C ILE A 4 -1.46 87.13 6.65
N ALA A 5 -1.79 85.83 6.77
CA ALA A 5 -3.03 85.24 7.37
C ALA A 5 -3.03 83.69 7.17
N ILE A 6 -2.98 82.81 8.20
CA ILE A 6 -4.02 82.39 9.19
C ILE A 6 -5.24 81.78 8.43
N ALA A 7 -5.78 80.56 8.65
CA ALA A 7 -5.80 79.59 9.74
C ALA A 7 -6.44 78.24 9.27
N VAL A 8 -6.06 77.14 9.97
CA VAL A 8 -6.92 76.03 10.50
C VAL A 8 -7.67 75.16 9.46
N VAL A 9 -7.57 73.82 9.45
CA VAL A 9 -8.13 72.85 10.41
C VAL A 9 -7.34 71.54 10.34
N LEU A 10 -6.96 71.03 11.51
CA LEU A 10 -6.48 69.66 11.75
C LEU A 10 -7.57 68.62 11.45
N VAL A 11 -7.25 67.59 10.67
CA VAL A 11 -7.79 66.24 10.90
C VAL A 11 -6.64 65.25 10.75
N ALA A 12 -6.30 64.62 11.86
CA ALA A 12 -5.32 63.55 11.95
C ALA A 12 -5.94 62.22 11.49
N ALA A 13 -5.19 61.46 10.70
CA ALA A 13 -5.27 60.00 10.69
C ALA A 13 -3.87 59.43 10.40
N ILE A 14 -3.26 59.01 11.50
CA ILE A 14 -2.01 58.24 11.64
C ILE A 14 -2.19 56.89 10.91
N VAL A 15 -1.17 56.28 10.29
CA VAL A 15 -0.43 55.11 10.80
C VAL A 15 0.71 54.86 9.77
N LEU A 16 1.93 55.29 10.07
CA LEU A 16 3.06 54.51 10.60
C LEU A 16 3.70 53.55 9.59
N SER A 17 4.76 54.06 8.95
CA SER A 17 5.88 53.29 8.41
C SER A 17 6.61 52.56 9.55
N GLY A 18 6.77 51.24 9.43
CA GLY A 18 7.61 50.41 10.30
C GLY A 18 8.47 49.45 9.47
N PRO A 19 9.77 49.27 9.78
CA PRO A 19 10.74 48.63 8.92
C PRO A 19 10.74 47.10 9.03
N VAL A 20 11.20 46.50 7.94
CA VAL A 20 11.46 45.08 7.66
C VAL A 20 12.05 44.32 8.87
N LEU A 21 11.23 43.46 9.48
CA LEU A 21 11.71 42.45 10.43
C LEU A 21 11.90 41.13 9.67
N SER A 22 13.16 40.75 9.45
CA SER A 22 13.56 39.46 8.91
C SER A 22 13.17 38.34 9.88
N GLY A 23 11.93 37.83 9.75
CA GLY A 23 11.49 36.60 10.38
C GLY A 23 12.00 35.40 9.59
N PHE A 24 12.91 34.62 10.18
CA PHE A 24 13.22 33.27 9.74
C PHE A 24 11.95 32.42 9.85
N LEU A 25 11.27 32.22 8.73
CA LEU A 25 10.18 31.25 8.59
C LEU A 25 10.76 29.86 8.79
N LYS A 26 10.41 29.25 9.92
CA LYS A 26 10.57 27.83 10.19
C LYS A 26 9.75 27.07 9.14
N PRO A 27 10.34 26.19 8.32
CA PRO A 27 9.54 25.38 7.42
C PRO A 27 8.64 24.48 8.25
N ALA A 28 7.32 24.64 8.04
CA ALA A 28 6.34 23.68 8.49
C ALA A 28 6.68 22.35 7.82
N SER A 29 6.93 21.34 8.64
CA SER A 29 7.01 19.95 8.19
C SER A 29 5.67 19.62 7.52
N GLU A 30 5.71 19.45 6.20
CA GLU A 30 4.65 18.79 5.46
C GLU A 30 4.57 17.35 5.99
N SER A 31 3.62 17.13 6.91
CA SER A 31 3.12 15.81 7.23
C SER A 31 2.36 15.33 5.99
N LYS A 32 3.05 14.58 5.15
CA LYS A 32 2.45 13.85 4.04
C LYS A 32 1.61 12.72 4.63
N SER A 33 0.30 12.94 4.67
CA SER A 33 -0.71 11.94 5.00
C SER A 33 -0.42 10.66 4.20
N GLN A 34 -0.06 9.58 4.89
CA GLN A 34 0.12 8.27 4.28
C GLN A 34 -1.28 7.76 3.94
N VAL A 35 -1.55 7.57 2.65
CA VAL A 35 -2.62 6.69 2.21
C VAL A 35 -2.04 5.28 2.37
N GLU A 36 -2.68 4.46 3.18
CA GLU A 36 -2.31 3.07 3.47
C GLU A 36 -2.53 2.21 2.21
N THR A 37 -1.63 2.32 1.25
CA THR A 37 -1.59 1.49 0.05
C THR A 37 -0.60 0.35 0.28
N SER A 38 -0.95 -0.86 -0.18
CA SER A 38 -0.13 -2.07 -0.09
C SER A 38 1.35 -1.80 -0.38
N THR A 39 2.26 -2.35 0.43
CA THR A 39 3.70 -2.13 0.28
C THR A 39 4.31 -3.22 -0.61
N LEU A 40 4.83 -2.86 -1.78
CA LEU A 40 5.65 -3.79 -2.58
C LEU A 40 7.01 -3.98 -1.89
N ARG A 41 7.45 -5.23 -1.72
CA ARG A 41 8.78 -5.56 -1.20
C ARG A 41 9.47 -6.61 -2.05
N GLU A 42 10.78 -6.47 -2.18
CA GLU A 42 11.61 -7.51 -2.80
C GLU A 42 11.68 -8.74 -1.89
N ALA A 43 11.67 -9.92 -2.53
CA ALA A 43 11.88 -11.21 -1.89
C ALA A 43 13.17 -11.85 -2.41
N ILE A 44 13.68 -12.83 -1.69
CA ILE A 44 14.81 -13.66 -2.10
C ILE A 44 14.25 -14.84 -2.90
N ILE A 45 14.83 -15.13 -4.05
CA ILE A 45 14.55 -16.37 -4.78
C ILE A 45 15.63 -17.39 -4.43
N GLU A 46 15.27 -18.44 -3.70
CA GLU A 46 16.17 -19.48 -3.22
C GLU A 46 15.74 -20.83 -3.78
N ASP A 47 16.57 -21.42 -4.65
CA ASP A 47 16.28 -22.66 -5.38
C ASP A 47 14.92 -22.62 -6.11
N GLY A 48 14.58 -21.46 -6.67
CA GLY A 48 13.30 -21.18 -7.33
C GLY A 48 12.18 -20.75 -6.36
N ASN A 49 12.29 -21.02 -5.08
CA ASN A 49 11.24 -20.69 -4.11
C ASN A 49 11.24 -19.19 -3.78
N LEU A 50 10.06 -18.64 -3.54
CA LEU A 50 9.90 -17.26 -3.05
C LEU A 50 10.11 -17.25 -1.54
N LYS A 51 11.10 -16.51 -1.06
CA LYS A 51 11.45 -16.41 0.37
C LYS A 51 11.44 -14.96 0.86
N PHE A 52 10.75 -14.69 1.95
CA PHE A 52 10.69 -13.35 2.55
C PHE A 52 10.69 -13.40 4.08
N ALA A 53 11.15 -12.32 4.71
CA ALA A 53 11.29 -12.25 6.15
C ALA A 53 9.95 -12.05 6.85
N VAL A 54 9.69 -12.82 7.91
CA VAL A 54 8.53 -12.67 8.81
C VAL A 54 8.46 -11.26 9.42
N ALA A 55 9.63 -10.66 9.68
CA ALA A 55 9.74 -9.31 10.22
C ALA A 55 9.18 -8.21 9.31
N ASP A 56 9.08 -8.48 8.00
CA ASP A 56 8.59 -7.52 7.02
C ASP A 56 7.07 -7.53 6.84
N VAL A 57 6.40 -8.55 7.40
CA VAL A 57 4.95 -8.69 7.34
C VAL A 57 4.30 -7.91 8.48
N THR A 58 3.34 -7.06 8.13
CA THR A 58 2.63 -6.17 9.05
C THR A 58 1.12 -6.37 8.92
N GLU A 59 0.33 -5.55 9.62
CA GLU A 59 -1.13 -5.48 9.44
C GLU A 59 -1.51 -4.85 8.09
N GLN A 60 -0.56 -4.20 7.42
CA GLN A 60 -0.66 -3.78 6.03
C GLN A 60 -0.21 -4.90 5.09
N VAL A 61 -0.93 -5.08 3.98
CA VAL A 61 -0.64 -6.01 2.90
C VAL A 61 0.72 -5.66 2.32
N THR A 62 1.64 -6.60 2.47
CA THR A 62 2.90 -6.62 1.75
C THR A 62 2.73 -7.48 0.50
N LEU A 63 3.14 -6.94 -0.65
CA LEU A 63 3.13 -7.64 -1.93
C LEU A 63 4.56 -8.07 -2.26
N TYR A 64 4.74 -9.37 -2.47
CA TYR A 64 5.99 -9.97 -2.90
C TYR A 64 5.88 -10.41 -4.36
N PRO A 65 6.60 -9.77 -5.29
CA PRO A 65 6.59 -10.15 -6.69
C PRO A 65 7.32 -11.47 -6.92
N TYR A 66 6.86 -12.22 -7.91
CA TYR A 66 7.48 -13.46 -8.37
C TYR A 66 7.34 -13.58 -9.89
N GLU A 67 8.38 -14.07 -10.57
CA GLU A 67 8.36 -14.32 -12.02
C GLU A 67 8.32 -15.82 -12.28
N ALA A 68 7.13 -16.33 -12.64
CA ALA A 68 6.96 -17.71 -13.07
C ALA A 68 7.20 -17.81 -14.58
N GLY A 69 8.47 -17.98 -14.97
CA GLY A 69 8.88 -17.89 -16.36
C GLY A 69 8.82 -16.45 -16.87
N GLU A 70 7.87 -16.16 -17.77
CA GLU A 70 7.62 -14.79 -18.27
C GLU A 70 6.38 -14.15 -17.61
N THR A 71 5.74 -14.86 -16.68
CA THR A 71 4.52 -14.39 -16.01
C THR A 71 4.85 -13.76 -14.67
N TYR A 72 4.62 -12.43 -14.60
CA TYR A 72 4.67 -11.68 -13.35
C TYR A 72 3.48 -12.01 -12.45
N MET A 73 3.76 -12.30 -11.19
CA MET A 73 2.80 -12.64 -10.15
C MET A 73 3.09 -11.84 -8.89
N GLU A 74 2.11 -11.72 -8.01
CA GLU A 74 2.34 -11.24 -6.65
C GLU A 74 1.71 -12.17 -5.61
N VAL A 75 2.40 -12.28 -4.48
CA VAL A 75 1.91 -12.90 -3.26
C VAL A 75 1.58 -11.81 -2.24
N ILE A 76 0.37 -11.86 -1.69
CA ILE A 76 -0.05 -11.13 -0.51
C ILE A 76 0.53 -11.82 0.73
N ALA A 77 1.14 -11.05 1.62
CA ALA A 77 1.37 -11.43 3.01
C ALA A 77 0.85 -10.34 3.94
N VAL A 78 0.10 -10.71 4.98
CA VAL A 78 -0.49 -9.76 5.93
C VAL A 78 -0.75 -10.44 7.27
N LYS A 79 -0.62 -9.72 8.38
CA LYS A 79 -1.02 -10.20 9.71
C LYS A 79 -2.51 -10.03 9.91
N ASP A 80 -3.18 -11.10 10.31
CA ASP A 80 -4.57 -11.07 10.75
C ASP A 80 -4.74 -10.46 12.15
N SER A 81 -5.98 -10.35 12.62
CA SER A 81 -6.30 -9.78 13.93
C SER A 81 -5.68 -10.53 15.12
N SER A 82 -5.22 -11.78 14.93
CA SER A 82 -4.51 -12.58 15.93
C SER A 82 -2.99 -12.44 15.85
N GLY A 83 -2.48 -11.71 14.86
CA GLY A 83 -1.05 -11.60 14.55
C GLY A 83 -0.50 -12.78 13.72
N THR A 84 -1.37 -13.69 13.27
CA THR A 84 -0.98 -14.81 12.39
C THR A 84 -0.79 -14.27 10.98
N ILE A 85 0.30 -14.68 10.31
CA ILE A 85 0.54 -14.28 8.92
C ILE A 85 -0.36 -15.10 7.99
N LYS A 86 -1.12 -14.39 7.15
CA LYS A 86 -1.91 -14.92 6.05
C LYS A 86 -1.18 -14.70 4.74
N THR A 87 -1.25 -15.70 3.86
CA THR A 87 -0.62 -15.69 2.55
C THR A 87 -1.57 -16.14 1.45
N ALA A 88 -1.57 -15.42 0.33
CA ALA A 88 -2.38 -15.74 -0.84
C ALA A 88 -1.72 -15.18 -2.12
N LEU A 89 -2.02 -15.75 -3.27
CA LEU A 89 -1.75 -15.09 -4.56
C LEU A 89 -2.69 -13.89 -4.70
N ASN A 90 -2.19 -12.78 -5.25
CA ASN A 90 -2.96 -11.56 -5.44
C ASN A 90 -3.94 -11.65 -6.65
N THR A 91 -4.71 -12.73 -6.72
CA THR A 91 -5.68 -12.99 -7.80
C THR A 91 -6.78 -13.95 -7.34
N CYS A 92 -7.81 -14.19 -8.16
CA CYS A 92 -8.83 -15.21 -7.90
C CYS A 92 -9.30 -15.95 -9.15
N GLN A 93 -9.89 -17.13 -8.91
CA GLN A 93 -10.34 -18.05 -9.96
C GLN A 93 -11.43 -17.47 -10.87
N ILE A 94 -12.12 -16.41 -10.43
CA ILE A 94 -13.26 -15.83 -11.14
C ILE A 94 -12.87 -14.61 -11.96
N CYS A 95 -12.03 -13.73 -11.41
CA CYS A 95 -11.74 -12.44 -12.03
C CYS A 95 -10.36 -12.37 -12.70
N TYR A 96 -9.53 -13.41 -12.59
CA TYR A 96 -8.13 -13.35 -13.04
C TYR A 96 -7.97 -12.86 -14.49
N ASN A 97 -8.78 -13.37 -15.42
CA ASN A 97 -8.71 -13.05 -16.84
C ASN A 97 -9.26 -11.66 -17.22
N SER A 98 -9.77 -10.89 -16.25
CA SER A 98 -10.20 -9.51 -16.49
C SER A 98 -9.03 -8.54 -16.67
N GLY A 99 -7.85 -8.92 -16.19
CA GLY A 99 -6.67 -8.06 -16.04
C GLY A 99 -6.70 -7.14 -14.83
N GLN A 100 -7.82 -7.06 -14.10
CA GLN A 100 -7.99 -6.27 -12.87
C GLN A 100 -8.33 -7.15 -11.66
N GLY A 101 -8.22 -8.47 -11.80
CA GLY A 101 -8.54 -9.43 -10.74
C GLY A 101 -7.46 -9.48 -9.67
N TYR A 102 -7.19 -8.37 -8.99
CA TYR A 102 -6.25 -8.27 -7.88
C TYR A 102 -6.86 -7.53 -6.70
N TYR A 103 -6.19 -7.53 -5.56
CA TYR A 103 -6.69 -7.00 -4.31
C TYR A 103 -5.87 -5.83 -3.81
N GLU A 104 -6.58 -4.85 -3.25
CA GLU A 104 -5.99 -3.77 -2.47
C GLU A 104 -6.63 -3.76 -1.09
N GLN A 105 -5.85 -3.40 -0.08
CA GLN A 105 -6.34 -3.34 1.29
C GLN A 105 -7.19 -2.08 1.50
N ASP A 106 -8.29 -2.25 2.25
CA ASP A 106 -9.09 -1.18 2.83
C ASP A 106 -9.37 -1.52 4.30
N GLY A 107 -8.61 -0.89 5.20
CA GLY A 107 -8.67 -1.16 6.64
C GLY A 107 -8.39 -2.64 6.97
N SER A 108 -9.37 -3.30 7.60
CA SER A 108 -9.30 -4.73 7.97
C SER A 108 -9.76 -5.68 6.87
N THR A 109 -9.91 -5.18 5.64
CA THR A 109 -10.42 -5.93 4.50
C THR A 109 -9.53 -5.78 3.28
N VAL A 110 -9.71 -6.66 2.31
CA VAL A 110 -9.16 -6.52 0.95
C VAL A 110 -10.29 -6.47 -0.07
N VAL A 111 -10.14 -5.61 -1.07
CA VAL A 111 -11.16 -5.32 -2.08
C VAL A 111 -10.62 -5.74 -3.46
N CYS A 112 -11.39 -6.56 -4.18
CA CYS A 112 -11.04 -6.93 -5.54
C CYS A 112 -11.25 -5.75 -6.49
N GLN A 113 -10.21 -5.37 -7.23
CA GLN A 113 -10.22 -4.23 -8.14
C GLN A 113 -11.01 -4.46 -9.44
N ASN A 114 -11.41 -5.71 -9.73
CA ASN A 114 -12.31 -6.01 -10.85
C ASN A 114 -13.80 -5.96 -10.45
N CYS A 115 -14.19 -6.69 -9.41
CA CYS A 115 -15.60 -6.90 -9.07
C CYS A 115 -16.08 -6.18 -7.81
N GLY A 116 -15.19 -5.55 -7.04
CA GLY A 116 -15.53 -4.81 -5.83
C GLY A 116 -15.94 -5.68 -4.62
N ASN A 117 -15.83 -7.01 -4.72
CA ASN A 117 -16.05 -7.88 -3.56
C ASN A 117 -15.01 -7.60 -2.47
N VAL A 118 -15.47 -7.67 -1.23
CA VAL A 118 -14.72 -7.33 -0.02
C VAL A 118 -14.56 -8.58 0.85
N PHE A 119 -13.36 -8.80 1.36
CA PHE A 119 -13.01 -9.96 2.19
C PHE A 119 -12.27 -9.50 3.44
N ASN A 120 -12.57 -10.08 4.61
CA ASN A 120 -11.78 -9.77 5.80
C ASN A 120 -10.38 -10.37 5.67
N ILE A 121 -9.39 -9.68 6.20
CA ILE A 121 -8.01 -10.21 6.27
C ILE A 121 -7.95 -11.54 7.02
N ASP A 122 -8.74 -11.69 8.08
CA ASP A 122 -8.83 -12.91 8.90
C ASP A 122 -9.27 -14.15 8.08
N ASP A 123 -9.98 -13.94 6.96
CA ASP A 123 -10.47 -14.99 6.08
C ASP A 123 -9.47 -15.39 4.98
N ILE A 124 -8.39 -14.61 4.79
CA ILE A 124 -7.31 -14.94 3.85
C ILE A 124 -6.61 -16.22 4.32
N GLU A 125 -6.27 -17.10 3.38
CA GLU A 125 -5.71 -18.44 3.63
C GLU A 125 -6.68 -19.45 4.28
N VAL A 126 -7.88 -19.01 4.71
CA VAL A 126 -8.89 -19.86 5.34
C VAL A 126 -9.97 -20.25 4.34
N ILE A 127 -10.58 -19.27 3.69
CA ILE A 127 -11.65 -19.48 2.70
C ILE A 127 -11.02 -19.68 1.32
N LYS A 128 -11.52 -20.69 0.58
CA LYS A 128 -10.95 -21.08 -0.71
C LYS A 128 -11.96 -20.99 -1.83
N GLY A 129 -11.45 -20.69 -3.01
CA GLY A 129 -12.19 -20.74 -4.27
C GLY A 129 -13.10 -19.55 -4.51
N GLY A 130 -13.64 -19.50 -5.73
CA GLY A 130 -14.48 -18.38 -6.15
C GLY A 130 -13.71 -17.06 -6.20
N CYS A 131 -14.33 -16.00 -5.70
CA CYS A 131 -13.75 -14.65 -5.71
C CYS A 131 -12.80 -14.36 -4.55
N ASN A 132 -12.38 -15.35 -3.75
CA ASN A 132 -11.38 -15.12 -2.69
C ASN A 132 -9.96 -15.08 -3.28
N PRO A 133 -9.00 -14.38 -2.65
CA PRO A 133 -7.58 -14.55 -2.97
C PRO A 133 -7.19 -16.04 -2.96
N ILE A 134 -6.40 -16.50 -3.94
CA ILE A 134 -6.01 -17.93 -4.00
C ILE A 134 -5.03 -18.21 -2.86
N PRO A 135 -5.36 -19.06 -1.88
CA PRO A 135 -4.58 -19.20 -0.66
C PRO A 135 -3.25 -19.93 -0.90
N VAL A 136 -2.20 -19.51 -0.20
CA VAL A 136 -0.94 -20.28 -0.10
C VAL A 136 -1.01 -21.11 1.18
N MET A 137 -1.35 -22.39 1.01
CA MET A 137 -1.63 -23.29 2.13
C MET A 137 -0.35 -23.86 2.77
N PRO A 138 -0.40 -24.36 4.02
CA PRO A 138 0.77 -24.89 4.72
C PRO A 138 1.52 -26.05 4.06
N ASP A 139 0.91 -26.77 3.11
CA ASP A 139 1.55 -27.86 2.36
C ASP A 139 2.48 -27.35 1.24
N VAL A 140 2.33 -26.08 0.84
CA VAL A 140 3.12 -25.43 -0.22
C VAL A 140 3.98 -24.27 0.30
N LYS A 141 4.06 -24.09 1.63
CA LYS A 141 4.93 -23.12 2.28
C LYS A 141 5.55 -23.66 3.57
N THR A 142 6.66 -23.06 3.98
CA THR A 142 7.28 -23.29 5.30
C THR A 142 7.43 -21.99 6.04
N GLU A 143 7.24 -22.03 7.36
CA GLU A 143 7.49 -20.90 8.27
C GLU A 143 8.45 -21.37 9.37
N ASP A 144 9.67 -20.84 9.39
CA ASP A 144 10.70 -21.22 10.37
C ASP A 144 10.88 -20.20 11.51
N GLY A 145 10.03 -19.17 11.52
CA GLY A 145 10.04 -18.06 12.48
C GLY A 145 10.85 -16.85 12.05
N GLU A 146 11.79 -17.02 11.11
CA GLU A 146 12.54 -15.91 10.51
C GLU A 146 12.05 -15.64 9.08
N PHE A 147 11.77 -16.69 8.33
CA PHE A 147 11.37 -16.65 6.93
C PHE A 147 10.08 -17.42 6.68
N ILE A 148 9.36 -16.96 5.67
CA ILE A 148 8.35 -17.72 4.96
C ILE A 148 8.91 -18.05 3.58
N THR A 149 8.85 -19.33 3.22
CA THR A 149 9.28 -19.82 1.90
C THR A 149 8.10 -20.49 1.21
N ILE A 150 7.80 -20.08 -0.03
CA ILE A 150 6.68 -20.58 -0.84
C ILE A 150 7.24 -21.34 -2.04
N SER A 151 6.69 -22.54 -2.27
CA SER A 151 7.14 -23.48 -3.31
C SER A 151 7.06 -22.89 -4.72
N ASP A 152 8.14 -22.98 -5.48
CA ASP A 152 8.15 -22.70 -6.93
C ASP A 152 7.11 -23.53 -7.69
N GLU A 153 6.99 -24.82 -7.36
CA GLU A 153 6.03 -25.72 -8.03
C GLU A 153 4.60 -25.17 -7.91
N PHE A 154 4.23 -24.67 -6.74
CA PHE A 154 2.94 -24.05 -6.51
C PHE A 154 2.79 -22.74 -7.29
N LEU A 155 3.78 -21.86 -7.24
CA LEU A 155 3.75 -20.56 -7.93
C LEU A 155 3.62 -20.76 -9.44
N THR A 156 4.50 -21.57 -10.02
CA THR A 156 4.51 -21.91 -11.45
C THR A 156 3.21 -22.60 -11.88
N ALA A 157 2.66 -23.53 -11.09
CA ALA A 157 1.39 -24.18 -11.42
C ALA A 157 0.18 -23.22 -11.42
N ASN A 158 0.28 -22.08 -10.73
CA ASN A 158 -0.77 -21.07 -10.64
C ASN A 158 -0.52 -19.83 -11.50
N ALA A 159 0.57 -19.79 -12.28
CA ALA A 159 0.89 -18.69 -13.19
C ALA A 159 -0.23 -18.39 -14.20
N VAL A 160 -1.03 -19.40 -14.57
CA VAL A 160 -2.20 -19.25 -15.45
C VAL A 160 -3.21 -18.20 -14.94
N TYR A 161 -3.28 -17.95 -13.63
CA TYR A 161 -4.15 -16.93 -13.05
C TYR A 161 -3.60 -15.50 -13.16
N PHE A 162 -2.49 -15.31 -13.87
CA PHE A 162 -1.82 -14.02 -14.04
C PHE A 162 -1.51 -13.70 -15.51
N GLU A 163 -1.83 -14.58 -16.46
CA GLU A 163 -1.49 -14.40 -17.89
C GLU A 163 -2.10 -13.13 -18.51
N ASP A 164 -3.31 -12.74 -18.08
CA ASP A 164 -4.02 -11.57 -18.59
C ASP A 164 -3.88 -10.32 -17.70
N TRP A 165 -2.99 -10.35 -16.70
CA TRP A 165 -2.88 -9.29 -15.69
C TRP A 165 -2.37 -7.97 -16.26
N LYS A 166 -2.98 -6.85 -15.88
CA LYS A 166 -2.73 -5.52 -16.49
C LYS A 166 -2.38 -4.43 -15.45
N ARG A 167 -2.03 -4.85 -14.25
CA ARG A 167 -1.69 -3.96 -13.13
C ARG A 167 -0.37 -3.25 -13.37
#